data_AF-A0A949X6Y7-F1
#
_entry.id   AF-A0A949X6Y7-F1
#
_cell.length_a   1.000
_cell.length_b   1.000
_cell.length_c   1.000
_cell.angle_alpha   90.00
_cell.angle_beta   90.00
_cell.angle_gamma   90.00
#
_symmetry.space_group_name_H-M   'P 1'
#
loop_
_entity.id
_entity.type
_entity.pdbx_description
1 polymer ?
#
loop_
_entity_poly.entity_id
_entity_poly.type
_entity_poly.pdbx_seq_one_letter_code
_entity_poly.pdbx_strand_id
1 'polypeptide(L)' 'MHKGKVKVSTFSATPRDLEMLEVVARYHGLNKSATLVSLVRKEFWRAFPGGTDKIRPDRGAKVEGTK' A
#
# COMPACT_ATOMS: atom_id res chain seq x y z
N MET A 1 -8.40 -9.16 14.74
CA MET A 1 -8.17 -8.61 13.38
C MET A 1 -8.88 -9.50 12.38
N HIS A 2 -9.89 -8.99 11.65
CA HIS A 2 -10.41 -9.72 10.51
C HIS A 2 -9.28 -9.82 9.48
N LYS A 3 -8.70 -11.01 9.29
CA LYS A 3 -7.88 -11.30 8.10
C LYS A 3 -8.83 -11.23 6.91
N GLY A 4 -9.00 -10.04 6.33
CA GLY A 4 -9.78 -9.85 5.12
C GLY A 4 -9.29 -10.86 4.08
N LYS A 5 -10.23 -11.51 3.39
CA LYS A 5 -9.89 -12.49 2.34
C LYS A 5 -8.96 -11.80 1.35
N VAL A 6 -7.78 -12.38 1.12
CA VAL A 6 -6.83 -11.89 0.12
C VAL A 6 -7.47 -12.11 -1.25
N LYS A 7 -7.68 -11.03 -1.99
CA LYS A 7 -8.18 -11.09 -3.38
C LYS A 7 -6.99 -11.00 -4.32
N VAL A 8 -6.80 -12.01 -5.17
CA VAL A 8 -5.84 -11.91 -6.29
C VAL A 8 -6.37 -10.87 -7.27
N SER A 9 -5.52 -9.93 -7.65
CA SER A 9 -5.83 -8.88 -8.61
C SER A 9 -4.63 -8.72 -9.54
N THR A 10 -4.89 -8.53 -10.83
CA THR A 10 -3.87 -8.30 -11.85
C THR A 10 -3.84 -6.83 -12.23
N PHE A 11 -2.65 -6.35 -12.61
CA PHE A 11 -2.43 -5.00 -13.14
C PHE A 11 -1.49 -5.12 -14.34
N SER A 12 -1.67 -4.22 -15.30
CA SER A 12 -0.76 -4.11 -16.45
C SER A 12 0.45 -3.27 -16.07
N ALA A 13 1.61 -3.65 -16.57
CA ALA A 13 2.88 -2.95 -16.36
C ALA A 13 3.77 -3.14 -17.58
N THR A 14 4.62 -2.17 -17.88
CA THR A 14 5.64 -2.36 -18.91
C THR A 14 6.73 -3.33 -18.41
N PRO A 15 7.55 -3.93 -19.31
CA PRO A 15 8.69 -4.73 -18.89
C PRO A 15 9.65 -3.97 -17.96
N ARG A 16 9.86 -2.68 -18.24
CA ARG A 16 10.71 -1.80 -17.41
C ARG A 16 10.14 -1.63 -16.00
N ASP A 17 8.83 -1.44 -15.87
CA ASP A 17 8.17 -1.31 -14.57
C ASP A 17 8.33 -2.60 -13.75
N LEU A 18 8.26 -3.77 -14.40
CA LEU A 18 8.46 -5.07 -13.74
C LEU A 18 9.90 -5.24 -13.24
N GLU A 19 10.89 -4.82 -14.02
CA GLU A 19 12.29 -4.83 -13.59
C GLU A 19 12.53 -3.91 -12.41
N MET A 20 12.01 -2.68 -12.46
CA MET A 20 12.09 -1.72 -11.35
C MET A 20 11.43 -2.29 -10.09
N LEU A 21 10.23 -2.87 -10.21
CA LEU A 21 9.53 -3.49 -9.09
C LEU A 21 10.34 -4.63 -8.48
N GLU A 22 11.02 -5.43 -9.31
CA GLU A 22 11.84 -6.54 -8.82
C GLU A 22 13.07 -6.07 -8.05
N VAL A 23 13.71 -4.98 -8.51
CA VAL A 23 14.83 -4.37 -7.78
C VAL A 23 14.36 -3.85 -6.41
N VAL A 24 13.25 -3.12 -6.36
CA VAL A 24 12.70 -2.57 -5.11
C VAL A 24 12.26 -3.69 -4.17
N ALA A 25 11.62 -4.73 -4.68
CA ALA A 25 11.18 -5.87 -3.89
C ALA A 25 12.37 -6.58 -3.22
N ARG A 26 13.44 -6.84 -3.98
CA ARG A 26 14.68 -7.41 -3.44
C ARG A 26 15.34 -6.52 -2.39
N TYR A 27 15.41 -5.21 -2.65
CA TYR A 27 15.98 -4.25 -1.70
C TYR A 27 15.27 -4.28 -0.33
N HIS A 28 13.95 -4.45 -0.32
CA HIS A 28 13.15 -4.53 0.91
C HIS A 28 12.97 -5.95 1.46
N GLY A 29 13.51 -6.98 0.81
CA GLY A 29 13.29 -8.38 1.21
C GLY A 29 11.83 -8.85 1.08
N LEU A 30 11.08 -8.26 0.15
CA LEU A 30 9.66 -8.55 -0.09
C LEU A 30 9.46 -9.25 -1.43
N ASN A 31 8.29 -9.85 -1.64
CA ASN A 31 7.85 -10.22 -2.98
C ASN A 31 7.20 -9.03 -3.70
N LYS A 32 7.03 -9.12 -5.03
CA LYS A 32 6.47 -8.06 -5.88
C LYS A 32 5.09 -7.57 -5.38
N SER A 33 4.18 -8.49 -5.06
CA SER A 33 2.83 -8.15 -4.59
C SER A 33 2.84 -7.43 -3.23
N ALA A 34 3.65 -7.91 -2.28
CA ALA A 34 3.82 -7.29 -0.98
C ALA A 34 4.45 -5.89 -1.09
N THR A 35 5.37 -5.72 -2.05
CA THR A 35 5.99 -4.43 -2.35
C THR A 35 4.95 -3.43 -2.87
N LEU A 36 4.14 -3.80 -3.85
CA LEU A 36 3.07 -2.93 -4.37
C LEU A 36 2.06 -2.55 -3.30
N VAL A 37 1.58 -3.52 -2.52
CA VAL A 37 0.63 -3.24 -1.43
C VAL A 37 1.25 -2.29 -0.39
N SER A 38 2.53 -2.46 -0.06
CA SER A 38 3.23 -1.61 0.90
C SER A 38 3.42 -0.19 0.37
N LEU A 39 3.81 -0.04 -0.90
CA LEU A 39 3.95 1.26 -1.56
C LEU A 39 2.61 1.99 -1.64
N VAL A 40 1.55 1.30 -2.06
CA VAL A 40 0.20 1.87 -2.13
C VAL A 40 -0.28 2.32 -0.75
N ARG A 41 -0.08 1.51 0.31
CA ARG A 41 -0.46 1.90 1.67
C ARG A 41 0.32 3.12 2.16
N LYS A 42 1.64 3.13 1.94
CA LYS A 42 2.50 4.25 2.33
C LYS A 42 2.06 5.53 1.64
N GLU A 43 1.81 5.46 0.34
CA GLU A 43 1.38 6.60 -0.45
C GLU A 43 0.00 7.09 -0.05
N PHE A 44 -0.94 6.17 0.15
CA PHE A 44 -2.30 6.50 0.56
C PHE A 44 -2.31 7.26 1.89
N TRP A 45 -1.63 6.77 2.92
CA TRP A 45 -1.62 7.44 4.23
C TRP A 45 -0.82 8.74 4.23
N ARG A 46 0.18 8.88 3.34
CA ARG A 46 0.89 10.15 3.14
C ARG A 46 -0.02 11.21 2.53
N ALA A 47 -0.79 10.84 1.51
CA ALA A 47 -1.70 11.76 0.81
C ALA A 47 -3.00 12.02 1.59
N PHE A 48 -3.50 11.02 2.32
CA PHE A 48 -4.74 11.06 3.08
C PHE A 48 -4.52 10.61 4.53
N PRO A 49 -3.87 11.41 5.38
CA PRO A 49 -3.64 11.04 6.79
C PRO A 49 -4.94 10.73 7.53
N GLY A 50 -5.99 11.52 7.23
CA GLY A 50 -7.38 11.36 7.67
C GLY A 50 -8.13 10.12 7.16
N GLY A 51 -7.56 9.41 6.20
CA GLY A 51 -8.32 8.52 5.33
C GLY A 51 -9.25 9.28 4.38
N THR A 52 -10.26 8.58 3.90
CA THR A 52 -11.32 9.09 3.00
C THR A 52 -12.68 8.65 3.53
N ASP A 53 -13.77 9.09 2.88
CA ASP A 53 -15.13 8.68 3.23
C ASP A 53 -15.31 7.15 3.28
N LYS A 54 -14.59 6.42 2.41
CA LYS A 54 -14.68 4.96 2.27
C LYS A 54 -13.60 4.20 3.05
N ILE A 55 -12.43 4.81 3.26
CA ILE A 55 -11.27 4.16 3.91
C ILE A 55 -10.89 5.00 5.11
N ARG A 56 -11.30 4.58 6.30
CA ARG A 56 -11.03 5.30 7.55
C ARG A 56 -9.79 4.74 8.24
N PRO A 57 -9.03 5.56 8.98
CA PRO A 57 -7.97 5.08 9.86
C PRO A 57 -8.52 4.07 10.88
N ASP A 58 -7.66 3.18 11.35
CA ASP A 58 -8.01 2.28 12.44
C ASP A 58 -8.41 3.06 13.71
N ARG A 59 -9.32 2.50 14.51
CA ARG A 59 -9.75 3.15 15.76
C ARG A 59 -8.54 3.42 16.66
N GLY A 60 -8.32 4.69 17.01
CA GLY A 60 -7.23 5.12 17.86
C GLY A 60 -5.94 5.48 17.14
N ALA A 61 -5.89 5.42 15.80
CA ALA A 61 -4.80 6.01 15.04
C ALA A 61 -4.75 7.52 15.33
N LYS A 62 -3.61 8.01 15.80
CA LYS A 62 -3.37 9.45 15.96
C LYS A 62 -3.21 10.04 14.57
N VAL A 63 -4.30 10.62 14.08
CA VAL A 63 -4.30 11.41 12.86
C VAL A 63 -3.65 12.74 13.19
N GLU A 64 -2.44 12.98 12.67
CA GLU A 64 -1.83 14.30 12.75
C GLU A 64 -2.61 15.23 11.83
N GLY A 65 -3.55 15.97 12.42
CA GLY A 65 -4.52 16.84 11.76
C GLY A 65 -5.90 16.49 12.32
N THR A 66 -6.44 17.22 13.29
CA THR A 66 -6.80 18.64 13.17
C THR A 66 -6.69 19.35 14.53
N LYS A 67 -6.23 20.61 14.53
CA LYS A 67 -6.56 21.63 15.54
C LYS A 67 -7.98 22.15 15.31
#